data_AF-A0A448YVH6-F1
#
_entry.id   AF-A0A448YVH6-F1
#
_cell.length_a   1.000
_cell.length_b   1.000
_cell.length_c   1.000
_cell.angle_alpha   90.00
_cell.angle_beta   90.00
_cell.angle_gamma   90.00
#
_symmetry.space_group_name_H-M   'P 1'
#
loop_
_entity.id
_entity.type
_entity.pdbx_description
1 polymer ?
#
loop_
_entity_poly.entity_id
_entity_poly.type
_entity_poly.pdbx_seq_one_letter_code
_entity_poly.pdbx_strand_id
1 'polypeptide(L)'
;MCGPTNRLPPVQDGPAVDARSSSGKPPLPNPATPTTGHQAPPGSSKRSSAVPSGILHVSPAVAAAALAAFVSVAPSYLYVNRGFTVWFHWASLACVLTRSHFLAQALVLCGTSICLGWYACLVHEYAVHGRVFDALHKNMPGALVDRMLLPGGGGGESGGSPNGVLDFESTGSLLAMAVSHVLDFLGHPCLTYYFWRKHRQLQSQSSVGGSNRNNNNNNKTHSNGTNENLVSTASSNTKGDDEALFAWPVILASYGYSRVWSLFHTYHNHGACSWFYVGFDVYVLDDLDAWYVAYAMESLFYVSIVIWKLGKSLASLKTTTTTQIPPSTTKAC
;
A
#
# COMPACT_ATOMS: atom_id res chain seq x y z
N MET A 1 41.03 29.87 14.73
CA MET A 1 41.36 30.80 13.63
C MET A 1 40.05 31.38 13.12
N CYS A 2 39.79 32.66 13.41
CA CYS A 2 38.57 33.35 13.00
C CYS A 2 38.72 33.87 11.56
N GLY A 3 37.84 33.43 10.66
CA GLY A 3 37.75 33.93 9.29
C GLY A 3 36.73 35.07 9.17
N PRO A 4 36.92 36.04 8.27
CA PRO A 4 36.10 37.25 8.17
C PRO A 4 34.78 37.00 7.44
N THR A 5 33.68 37.52 7.99
CA THR A 5 32.35 37.52 7.38
C THR A 5 32.21 38.67 6.39
N ASN A 6 32.04 38.35 5.10
CA ASN A 6 31.60 39.31 4.08
C ASN A 6 30.11 39.65 4.30
N ARG A 7 29.80 40.90 4.64
CA ARG A 7 28.44 41.45 4.63
C ARG A 7 28.09 41.93 3.23
N LEU A 8 26.98 41.43 2.68
CA LEU A 8 26.32 42.02 1.50
C LEU A 8 25.38 43.17 1.94
N PRO A 9 25.13 44.16 1.06
CA PRO A 9 24.25 45.29 1.36
C PRO A 9 22.76 44.91 1.31
N PRO A 10 21.88 45.65 2.01
CA PRO A 10 20.45 45.37 2.07
C PRO A 10 19.75 45.69 0.75
N VAL A 11 18.83 44.81 0.35
CA VAL A 11 17.90 44.97 -0.78
C VAL A 11 16.77 45.91 -0.34
N GLN A 12 16.37 46.83 -1.22
CA GLN A 12 15.28 47.78 -1.01
C GLN A 12 13.92 47.12 -1.27
N ASP A 13 13.00 47.30 -0.33
CA ASP A 13 11.59 46.88 -0.41
C ASP A 13 10.81 47.67 -1.47
N GLY A 14 10.09 46.94 -2.33
CA GLY A 14 9.10 47.50 -3.26
C GLY A 14 7.68 47.47 -2.67
N PRO A 15 6.81 48.43 -3.04
CA PRO A 15 5.50 48.60 -2.42
C PRO A 15 4.49 47.53 -2.82
N ALA A 16 3.69 47.13 -1.83
CA ALA A 16 2.53 46.25 -1.94
C ALA A 16 1.47 46.82 -2.90
N VAL A 17 0.94 45.94 -3.78
CA VAL A 17 -0.20 46.25 -4.64
C VAL A 17 -1.44 45.56 -4.10
N ASP A 18 -2.47 46.38 -3.91
CA ASP A 18 -3.77 46.09 -3.34
C ASP A 18 -4.58 45.02 -4.05
N ALA A 19 -5.34 44.31 -3.22
CA ALA A 19 -6.41 43.40 -3.56
C ALA A 19 -7.54 44.06 -4.37
N ARG A 20 -8.07 43.32 -5.36
CA ARG A 20 -9.43 43.54 -5.86
C ARG A 20 -10.22 42.24 -5.99
N SER A 21 -11.22 42.19 -5.11
CA SER A 21 -12.49 41.46 -5.17
C SER A 21 -13.16 41.54 -6.55
N SER A 22 -13.69 40.41 -7.03
CA SER A 22 -14.99 40.41 -7.69
C SER A 22 -15.71 39.06 -7.56
N SER A 23 -16.86 39.16 -6.92
CA SER A 23 -17.90 38.16 -6.75
C SER A 23 -18.67 37.91 -8.05
N GLY A 24 -18.91 36.65 -8.41
CA GLY A 24 -19.82 36.29 -9.50
C GLY A 24 -20.37 34.88 -9.30
N LYS A 25 -21.52 34.77 -8.63
CA LYS A 25 -22.26 33.52 -8.41
C LYS A 25 -23.44 33.47 -9.39
N PRO A 26 -23.51 32.54 -10.35
CA PRO A 26 -24.68 32.37 -11.19
C PRO A 26 -25.76 31.46 -10.54
N PRO A 27 -27.04 31.63 -10.90
CA PRO A 27 -28.18 31.01 -10.23
C PRO A 27 -28.42 29.56 -10.65
N LEU A 28 -28.94 28.78 -9.70
CA LEU A 28 -29.51 27.44 -9.85
C LEU A 28 -30.83 27.48 -10.66
N PRO A 29 -31.08 26.52 -11.57
CA PRO A 29 -32.42 26.22 -12.05
C PRO A 29 -33.11 25.12 -11.22
N ASN A 30 -34.41 25.34 -11.03
CA ASN A 30 -35.37 24.53 -10.28
C ASN A 30 -35.72 23.18 -10.95
N PRO A 31 -36.32 22.23 -10.19
CA PRO A 31 -36.60 20.87 -10.63
C PRO A 31 -37.91 20.76 -11.41
N ALA A 32 -37.91 19.95 -12.46
CA ALA A 32 -39.12 19.51 -13.15
C ALA A 32 -39.40 18.03 -12.85
N THR A 33 -40.62 17.75 -12.40
CA THR A 33 -41.31 16.45 -12.37
C THR A 33 -42.71 16.69 -12.95
N PRO A 34 -43.55 15.68 -13.23
CA PRO A 34 -43.35 14.36 -13.80
C PRO A 34 -44.13 14.23 -15.14
N THR A 35 -43.83 13.23 -15.98
CA THR A 35 -44.76 12.83 -17.04
C THR A 35 -44.92 11.31 -17.11
N THR A 36 -46.18 10.94 -17.02
CA THR A 36 -46.81 9.63 -17.06
C THR A 36 -46.67 8.92 -18.41
N GLY A 37 -46.52 7.60 -18.33
CA GLY A 37 -47.26 6.64 -19.16
C GLY A 37 -46.61 6.25 -20.49
N HIS A 38 -46.13 5.01 -20.59
CA HIS A 38 -46.35 4.19 -21.78
C HIS A 38 -46.31 2.69 -21.46
N GLN A 39 -47.12 1.98 -22.24
CA GLN A 39 -47.60 0.62 -22.11
C GLN A 39 -46.52 -0.45 -22.26
N ALA A 40 -46.76 -1.59 -21.62
CA ALA A 40 -46.00 -2.82 -21.77
C ALA A 40 -46.27 -3.48 -23.13
N PRO A 41 -45.24 -3.83 -23.93
CA PRO A 41 -45.38 -4.79 -25.01
C PRO A 41 -45.18 -6.23 -24.48
N PRO A 42 -46.03 -7.20 -24.89
CA PRO A 42 -45.81 -8.60 -24.58
C PRO A 42 -44.85 -9.24 -25.62
N GLY A 43 -43.93 -10.07 -25.13
CA GLY A 43 -43.32 -11.14 -25.93
C GLY A 43 -42.15 -10.74 -26.82
N SER A 44 -40.94 -10.73 -26.25
CA SER A 44 -39.72 -10.94 -27.04
C SER A 44 -38.83 -12.01 -26.39
N SER A 45 -38.68 -13.11 -27.12
CA SER A 45 -37.73 -14.20 -26.92
C SER A 45 -36.38 -13.71 -26.37
N LYS A 46 -35.93 -14.27 -25.23
CA LYS A 46 -34.61 -14.04 -24.63
C LYS A 46 -33.51 -14.56 -25.57
N ARG A 47 -33.17 -13.81 -26.60
CA ARG A 47 -31.84 -13.89 -27.22
C ARG A 47 -30.86 -13.30 -26.22
N SER A 48 -30.05 -14.17 -25.65
CA SER A 48 -28.81 -13.80 -24.96
C SER A 48 -27.98 -12.95 -25.92
N SER A 49 -28.11 -11.63 -25.81
CA SER A 49 -27.16 -10.71 -26.41
C SER A 49 -25.85 -10.92 -25.69
N ALA A 50 -24.93 -11.64 -26.31
CA ALA A 50 -23.54 -11.68 -25.91
C ALA A 50 -23.05 -10.24 -25.85
N VAL A 51 -23.01 -9.67 -24.65
CA VAL A 51 -22.35 -8.39 -24.39
C VAL A 51 -20.90 -8.60 -24.87
N PRO A 52 -20.42 -7.85 -25.86
CA PRO A 52 -19.04 -7.97 -26.29
C PRO A 52 -18.17 -7.54 -25.11
N SER A 53 -17.61 -8.52 -24.41
CA SER A 53 -16.63 -8.36 -23.36
C SER A 53 -15.31 -7.88 -23.97
N GLY A 54 -15.34 -6.73 -24.65
CA GLY A 54 -14.17 -6.00 -25.12
C GLY A 54 -13.49 -5.30 -23.95
N ILE A 55 -13.23 -6.02 -22.86
CA ILE A 55 -12.30 -5.56 -21.85
C ILE A 55 -10.93 -5.70 -22.51
N LEU A 56 -10.38 -4.57 -22.98
CA LEU A 56 -9.02 -4.47 -23.47
C LEU A 56 -8.10 -5.14 -22.45
N HIS A 57 -7.54 -6.28 -22.84
CA HIS A 57 -6.63 -7.05 -22.01
C HIS A 57 -5.28 -6.34 -22.03
N VAL A 58 -5.18 -5.24 -21.27
CA VAL A 58 -3.91 -4.52 -21.10
C VAL A 58 -2.96 -5.48 -20.39
N SER A 59 -1.82 -5.77 -21.01
CA SER A 59 -0.84 -6.64 -20.38
C SER A 59 -0.41 -6.01 -19.04
N PRO A 60 -0.23 -6.80 -17.96
CA PRO A 60 0.24 -6.28 -16.69
C PRO A 60 1.54 -5.46 -16.82
N ALA A 61 2.39 -5.81 -17.78
CA ALA A 61 3.61 -5.08 -18.09
C ALA A 61 3.35 -3.69 -18.70
N VAL A 62 2.37 -3.55 -19.61
CA VAL A 62 1.99 -2.26 -20.21
C VAL A 62 1.32 -1.37 -19.17
N ALA A 63 0.46 -1.94 -18.32
CA ALA A 63 -0.13 -1.19 -17.21
C ALA A 63 0.95 -0.71 -16.23
N ALA A 64 1.94 -1.55 -15.89
CA ALA A 64 3.05 -1.17 -15.04
C ALA A 64 3.94 -0.09 -15.69
N ALA A 65 4.23 -0.18 -16.99
CA ALA A 65 5.04 0.79 -17.72
C ALA A 65 4.34 2.15 -17.88
N ALA A 66 3.04 2.15 -18.23
CA ALA A 66 2.24 3.37 -18.32
C ALA A 66 2.11 4.06 -16.95
N LEU A 67 1.99 3.27 -15.88
CA LEU A 67 1.98 3.81 -14.53
C LEU A 67 3.34 4.40 -14.15
N ALA A 68 4.45 3.70 -14.41
CA ALA A 68 5.80 4.21 -14.19
C ALA A 68 6.06 5.51 -14.96
N ALA A 69 5.52 5.64 -16.18
CA ALA A 69 5.61 6.85 -16.98
C ALA A 69 4.71 7.99 -16.46
N PHE A 70 3.57 7.69 -15.83
CA PHE A 70 2.73 8.72 -15.19
C PHE A 70 3.34 9.21 -13.86
N VAL A 71 4.00 8.31 -13.13
CA VAL A 71 4.70 8.59 -11.86
C VAL A 71 5.80 9.63 -12.02
N SER A 72 6.52 9.62 -13.15
CA SER A 72 7.58 10.61 -13.40
C SER A 72 7.07 12.01 -13.73
N VAL A 73 5.76 12.19 -13.95
CA VAL A 73 5.15 13.48 -14.33
C VAL A 73 4.05 13.95 -13.38
N ALA A 74 3.63 13.17 -12.38
CA ALA A 74 2.63 13.63 -11.43
C ALA A 74 3.19 14.75 -10.51
N PRO A 75 2.42 15.82 -10.24
CA PRO A 75 2.87 16.96 -9.44
C PRO A 75 3.32 16.60 -8.03
N SER A 76 4.37 17.27 -7.54
CA SER A 76 5.01 16.95 -6.26
C SER A 76 4.08 17.06 -5.04
N TYR A 77 3.08 17.92 -5.09
CA TYR A 77 2.08 18.11 -4.03
C TYR A 77 1.02 17.01 -3.94
N LEU A 78 0.89 16.15 -4.97
CA LEU A 78 0.05 14.95 -4.89
C LEU A 78 0.74 13.83 -4.10
N TYR A 79 2.05 13.96 -3.84
CA TYR A 79 2.81 13.08 -2.98
C TYR A 79 2.70 13.55 -1.53
N VAL A 80 1.53 13.34 -0.92
CA VAL A 80 1.40 13.41 0.56
C VAL A 80 2.29 12.32 1.21
N ASN A 81 2.50 11.23 0.48
CA ASN A 81 3.42 10.15 0.81
C ASN A 81 4.78 10.39 0.14
N ARG A 82 5.90 10.08 0.80
CA ARG A 82 7.24 10.15 0.19
C ARG A 82 7.92 8.79 0.16
N GLY A 83 8.79 8.59 -0.84
CA GLY A 83 9.61 7.39 -0.98
C GLY A 83 8.83 6.12 -1.32
N PHE A 84 9.13 5.00 -0.65
CA PHE A 84 8.59 3.68 -0.99
C PHE A 84 7.06 3.58 -0.89
N THR A 85 6.43 4.40 -0.04
CA THR A 85 4.97 4.44 0.12
C THR A 85 4.26 4.96 -1.13
N VAL A 86 4.86 5.88 -1.88
CA VAL A 86 4.32 6.34 -3.18
C VAL A 86 4.24 5.17 -4.15
N TRP A 87 5.32 4.40 -4.25
CA TRP A 87 5.41 3.23 -5.11
C TRP A 87 4.40 2.15 -4.70
N PHE A 88 4.19 1.96 -3.40
CA PHE A 88 3.12 1.10 -2.91
C PHE A 88 1.73 1.54 -3.39
N HIS A 89 1.38 2.83 -3.34
CA HIS A 89 0.10 3.31 -3.89
C HIS A 89 -0.02 3.11 -5.39
N TRP A 90 1.07 3.27 -6.14
CA TRP A 90 1.07 3.01 -7.57
C TRP A 90 0.90 1.53 -7.88
N ALA A 91 1.72 0.66 -7.27
CA ALA A 91 1.53 -0.78 -7.42
C ALA A 91 0.12 -1.21 -7.01
N SER A 92 -0.47 -0.55 -6.01
CA SER A 92 -1.87 -0.73 -5.60
C SER A 92 -2.85 -0.37 -6.73
N LEU A 93 -2.68 0.80 -7.36
CA LEU A 93 -3.47 1.20 -8.52
C LEU A 93 -3.29 0.22 -9.69
N ALA A 94 -2.06 -0.20 -9.99
CA ALA A 94 -1.77 -1.22 -11.00
C ALA A 94 -2.50 -2.54 -10.70
N CYS A 95 -2.52 -2.98 -9.45
CA CYS A 95 -3.23 -4.19 -9.03
C CYS A 95 -4.75 -4.05 -9.20
N VAL A 96 -5.32 -2.87 -8.92
CA VAL A 96 -6.75 -2.60 -9.14
C VAL A 96 -7.07 -2.67 -10.64
N LEU A 97 -6.28 -2.00 -11.48
CA LEU A 97 -6.50 -1.93 -12.93
C LEU A 97 -6.29 -3.29 -13.62
N THR A 98 -5.21 -4.00 -13.29
CA THR A 98 -4.86 -5.29 -13.92
C THR A 98 -5.61 -6.48 -13.33
N ARG A 99 -6.19 -6.31 -12.14
CA ARG A 99 -6.77 -7.41 -11.34
C ARG A 99 -5.79 -8.58 -11.10
N SER A 100 -4.49 -8.32 -11.14
CA SER A 100 -3.47 -9.35 -10.96
C SER A 100 -3.49 -9.92 -9.53
N HIS A 101 -3.65 -11.25 -9.42
CA HIS A 101 -3.62 -11.97 -8.16
C HIS A 101 -2.24 -11.90 -7.51
N PHE A 102 -1.20 -12.10 -8.32
CA PHE A 102 0.19 -12.03 -7.86
C PHE A 102 0.53 -10.66 -7.26
N LEU A 103 0.12 -9.57 -7.93
CA LEU A 103 0.34 -8.23 -7.40
C LEU A 103 -0.41 -8.01 -6.08
N ALA A 104 -1.65 -8.51 -5.95
CA ALA A 104 -2.38 -8.40 -4.70
C ALA A 104 -1.63 -9.08 -3.54
N GLN A 105 -1.08 -10.28 -3.77
CA GLN A 105 -0.29 -11.01 -2.77
C GLN A 105 1.01 -10.27 -2.41
N ALA A 106 1.74 -9.77 -3.41
CA ALA A 106 2.97 -9.01 -3.19
C ALA A 106 2.69 -7.71 -2.42
N LEU A 107 1.60 -7.02 -2.75
CA LEU A 107 1.17 -5.80 -2.07
C LEU A 107 0.74 -6.03 -0.62
N VAL A 108 0.20 -7.20 -0.28
CA VAL A 108 -0.06 -7.53 1.13
C VAL A 108 1.25 -7.56 1.91
N LEU A 109 2.31 -8.17 1.37
CA LEU A 109 3.62 -8.20 2.03
C LEU A 109 4.27 -6.82 2.09
N CYS A 110 4.29 -6.06 0.98
CA CYS A 110 4.82 -4.70 0.95
C CYS A 110 4.07 -3.76 1.90
N GLY A 111 2.74 -3.80 1.89
CA GLY A 111 1.91 -2.96 2.75
C GLY A 111 2.11 -3.28 4.22
N THR A 112 2.19 -4.58 4.57
CA THR A 112 2.49 -5.01 5.94
C THR A 112 3.86 -4.50 6.39
N SER A 113 4.90 -4.64 5.54
CA SER A 113 6.24 -4.20 5.88
C SER A 113 6.34 -2.68 6.05
N ILE A 114 5.63 -1.90 5.22
CA ILE A 114 5.50 -0.44 5.35
C ILE A 114 4.86 -0.07 6.69
N CYS A 115 3.73 -0.70 7.04
CA CYS A 115 3.03 -0.41 8.29
C CYS A 115 3.92 -0.69 9.50
N LEU A 116 4.60 -1.85 9.51
CA LEU A 116 5.54 -2.22 10.57
C LEU A 116 6.70 -1.21 10.68
N GLY A 117 7.26 -0.78 9.55
CA GLY A 117 8.33 0.21 9.53
C GLY A 117 7.91 1.56 10.14
N TRP A 118 6.73 2.06 9.75
CA TRP A 118 6.19 3.31 10.31
C TRP A 118 5.92 3.22 11.80
N TYR A 119 5.28 2.15 12.26
CA TYR A 119 5.03 1.98 13.70
C TYR A 119 6.32 1.81 14.49
N ALA A 120 7.33 1.11 13.95
CA ALA A 120 8.62 0.98 14.60
C ALA A 120 9.35 2.32 14.70
N CYS A 121 9.28 3.17 13.66
CA CYS A 121 9.81 4.53 13.68
C CYS A 121 9.18 5.34 14.82
N LEU A 122 7.84 5.39 14.92
CA LEU A 122 7.16 6.11 15.99
C LEU A 122 7.53 5.62 17.39
N VAL A 123 7.55 4.31 17.58
CA VAL A 123 7.90 3.71 18.88
C VAL A 123 9.35 4.07 19.25
N HIS A 124 10.27 4.02 18.28
CA HIS A 124 11.66 4.40 18.48
C HIS A 124 11.81 5.89 18.83
N GLU A 125 11.13 6.78 18.10
CA GLU A 125 11.16 8.22 18.40
C GLU A 125 10.70 8.51 19.82
N TYR A 126 9.59 7.91 20.24
CA TYR A 126 9.05 8.11 21.57
C TYR A 126 9.96 7.51 22.64
N ALA A 127 10.40 6.26 22.46
CA ALA A 127 11.15 5.53 23.48
C ALA A 127 12.59 6.01 23.64
N VAL A 128 13.26 6.39 22.54
CA VAL A 128 14.69 6.73 22.54
C VAL A 128 14.90 8.23 22.64
N HIS A 129 14.09 9.03 21.94
CA HIS A 129 14.27 10.48 21.89
C HIS A 129 13.25 11.27 22.71
N GLY A 130 12.23 10.61 23.28
CA GLY A 130 11.16 11.30 24.01
C GLY A 130 10.31 12.24 23.15
N ARG A 131 10.34 12.06 21.82
CA ARG A 131 9.61 12.87 20.84
C ARG A 131 8.52 12.02 20.19
N VAL A 132 7.37 12.62 19.91
CA VAL A 132 6.29 11.94 19.17
C VAL A 132 6.10 12.68 17.85
N PHE A 133 6.10 11.94 16.74
CA PHE A 133 5.84 12.46 15.39
C PHE A 133 6.90 13.46 14.88
N ASP A 134 8.14 13.37 15.36
CA ASP A 134 9.20 14.27 14.92
C ASP A 134 9.61 13.98 13.47
N ALA A 135 9.87 12.71 13.15
CA ALA A 135 10.14 12.25 11.80
C ALA A 135 8.97 12.57 10.86
N LEU A 136 7.74 12.51 11.36
CA LEU A 136 6.55 12.85 10.59
C LEU A 136 6.47 14.34 10.26
N HIS A 137 6.75 15.23 11.22
CA HIS A 137 6.67 16.66 10.92
C HIS A 137 7.68 17.08 9.85
N LYS A 138 8.90 16.51 9.88
CA LYS A 138 9.95 16.78 8.88
C LYS A 138 9.55 16.35 7.47
N ASN A 139 8.46 15.59 7.34
CA ASN A 139 7.88 15.16 6.07
C ASN A 139 6.72 15.97 5.55
N MET A 140 6.15 16.84 6.38
CA MET A 140 4.96 17.56 5.97
C MET A 140 5.24 18.47 4.77
N PRO A 141 4.26 18.65 3.88
CA PRO A 141 4.30 19.73 2.90
C PRO A 141 4.57 21.07 3.59
N GLY A 142 5.44 21.92 3.02
CA GLY A 142 5.84 23.20 3.64
C GLY A 142 4.64 24.06 4.06
N ALA A 143 3.59 24.11 3.23
CA ALA A 143 2.37 24.86 3.55
C ALA A 143 1.62 24.38 4.82
N LEU A 144 1.80 23.12 5.23
CA LEU A 144 1.28 22.60 6.50
C LEU A 144 2.26 22.89 7.65
N VAL A 145 3.57 22.77 7.41
CA VAL A 145 4.62 23.12 8.38
C VAL A 145 4.49 24.58 8.80
N ASP A 146 4.26 25.50 7.86
CA ASP A 146 4.11 26.93 8.13
C ASP A 146 2.97 27.24 9.10
N ARG A 147 1.93 26.40 9.14
CA ARG A 147 0.80 26.53 10.09
C ARG A 147 1.13 25.99 11.48
N MET A 148 2.22 25.26 11.61
CA MET A 148 2.70 24.69 12.86
C MET A 148 3.81 25.50 13.52
N LEU A 149 4.29 26.57 12.87
CA LEU A 149 5.30 27.44 13.45
C LEU A 149 4.66 28.41 14.44
N LEU A 150 5.27 28.59 15.62
CA LEU A 150 4.78 29.56 16.61
C LEU A 150 4.78 30.98 16.02
N PRO A 151 3.69 31.76 16.19
CA PRO A 151 3.64 33.15 15.74
C PRO A 151 4.70 33.96 16.49
N GLY A 152 5.64 34.56 15.75
CA GLY A 152 6.77 35.31 16.30
C GLY A 152 8.11 34.56 16.29
N GLY A 153 8.14 33.29 15.88
CA GLY A 153 9.36 32.52 15.65
C GLY A 153 10.11 32.93 14.38
N GLY A 154 10.56 34.19 14.29
CA GLY A 154 11.69 34.64 13.45
C GLY A 154 11.73 34.25 11.96
N GLY A 155 10.62 33.90 11.32
CA GLY A 155 10.55 33.60 9.89
C GLY A 155 10.20 34.84 9.08
N GLY A 156 11.10 35.83 9.05
CA GLY A 156 11.00 36.93 8.10
C GLY A 156 11.23 36.43 6.67
N GLU A 157 10.22 36.62 5.83
CA GLU A 157 10.25 36.57 4.36
C GLU A 157 10.61 35.24 3.67
N SER A 158 9.55 34.55 3.22
CA SER A 158 9.46 33.73 1.99
C SER A 158 10.44 32.58 1.74
N GLY A 159 11.20 32.14 2.75
CA GLY A 159 11.94 30.88 2.70
C GLY A 159 12.04 30.32 4.11
N GLY A 160 11.18 29.36 4.44
CA GLY A 160 11.06 28.76 5.77
C GLY A 160 12.40 28.60 6.48
N SER A 161 12.62 29.43 7.50
CA SER A 161 13.83 29.37 8.29
C SER A 161 13.84 28.01 9.02
N PRO A 162 14.90 27.19 8.86
CA PRO A 162 14.99 25.86 9.49
C PRO A 162 15.00 25.89 11.03
N ASN A 163 14.97 27.09 11.64
CA ASN A 163 15.05 27.30 13.08
C ASN A 163 13.71 27.72 13.73
N GLY A 164 12.60 27.67 12.99
CA GLY A 164 11.29 27.95 13.55
C GLY A 164 10.92 26.94 14.64
N VAL A 165 10.51 27.41 15.83
CA VAL A 165 10.02 26.53 16.90
C VAL A 165 8.63 26.04 16.53
N LEU A 166 8.48 24.72 16.43
CA LEU A 166 7.21 24.07 16.17
C LEU A 166 6.31 24.16 17.41
N ASP A 167 5.07 24.53 17.16
CA ASP A 167 3.98 24.53 18.14
C ASP A 167 3.38 23.12 18.22
N PHE A 168 3.83 22.31 19.18
CA PHE A 168 3.23 21.00 19.45
C PHE A 168 2.04 21.07 20.42
N GLU A 169 1.75 22.24 20.98
CA GLU A 169 0.73 22.42 22.01
C GLU A 169 -0.62 22.84 21.41
N SER A 170 -0.62 23.60 20.30
CA SER A 170 -1.88 24.01 19.70
C SER A 170 -2.62 22.86 19.03
N THR A 171 -3.94 22.86 19.24
CA THR A 171 -4.87 21.92 18.60
C THR A 171 -4.77 21.99 17.06
N GLY A 172 -4.47 23.17 16.52
CA GLY A 172 -4.31 23.36 15.07
C GLY A 172 -3.13 22.58 14.51
N SER A 173 -1.97 22.65 15.18
CA SER A 173 -0.78 21.90 14.78
C SER A 173 -0.94 20.40 14.94
N LEU A 174 -1.53 19.96 16.06
CA LEU A 174 -1.83 18.55 16.30
C LEU A 174 -2.79 18.00 15.24
N LEU A 175 -3.81 18.78 14.85
CA LEU A 175 -4.73 18.38 13.79
C LEU A 175 -4.05 18.36 12.42
N ALA A 176 -3.21 19.36 12.10
CA ALA A 176 -2.46 19.40 10.85
C ALA A 176 -1.54 18.17 10.71
N MET A 177 -0.86 17.80 11.79
CA MET A 177 -0.01 16.61 11.89
C MET A 177 -0.80 15.31 11.78
N ALA A 178 -1.93 15.22 12.48
CA ALA A 178 -2.80 14.06 12.35
C ALA A 178 -3.26 13.90 10.90
N VAL A 179 -3.75 14.98 10.29
CA VAL A 179 -4.28 14.99 8.91
C VAL A 179 -3.20 14.68 7.88
N SER A 180 -1.99 15.22 8.01
CA SER A 180 -0.89 14.96 7.06
C SER A 180 -0.50 13.49 7.00
N HIS A 181 -0.70 12.75 8.10
CA HIS A 181 -0.30 11.34 8.23
C HIS A 181 -1.46 10.37 8.37
N VAL A 182 -2.71 10.82 8.16
CA VAL A 182 -3.88 9.92 8.07
C VAL A 182 -3.64 8.82 7.04
N LEU A 183 -3.00 9.14 5.90
CA LEU A 183 -2.71 8.14 4.88
C LEU A 183 -1.63 7.14 5.33
N ASP A 184 -0.64 7.58 6.10
CA ASP A 184 0.39 6.69 6.62
C ASP A 184 -0.17 5.73 7.68
N PHE A 185 -1.05 6.22 8.56
CA PHE A 185 -1.57 5.41 9.67
C PHE A 185 -2.85 4.64 9.39
N LEU A 186 -3.71 5.15 8.52
CA LEU A 186 -4.98 4.51 8.19
C LEU A 186 -4.98 4.05 6.73
N GLY A 187 -4.46 4.87 5.83
CA GLY A 187 -4.42 4.55 4.40
C GLY A 187 -3.66 3.26 4.12
N HIS A 188 -2.41 3.12 4.58
CA HIS A 188 -1.63 1.91 4.30
C HIS A 188 -2.21 0.64 4.93
N PRO A 189 -2.64 0.61 6.21
CA PRO A 189 -3.29 -0.58 6.77
C PRO A 189 -4.61 -0.93 6.09
N CYS A 190 -5.46 0.06 5.79
CA CYS A 190 -6.73 -0.19 5.09
C CYS A 190 -6.49 -0.72 3.68
N LEU A 191 -5.51 -0.19 2.95
CA LEU A 191 -5.17 -0.63 1.61
C LEU A 191 -4.55 -2.04 1.61
N THR A 192 -3.67 -2.32 2.58
CA THR A 192 -3.13 -3.67 2.83
C THR A 192 -4.24 -4.67 3.14
N TYR A 193 -5.17 -4.30 4.02
CA TYR A 193 -6.35 -5.11 4.37
C TYR A 193 -7.26 -5.35 3.15
N TYR A 194 -7.46 -4.33 2.30
CA TYR A 194 -8.22 -4.47 1.06
C TYR A 194 -7.59 -5.52 0.13
N PHE A 195 -6.27 -5.50 -0.08
CA PHE A 195 -5.62 -6.51 -0.92
C PHE A 195 -5.65 -7.90 -0.29
N TRP A 196 -5.52 -8.00 1.03
CA TRP A 196 -5.68 -9.26 1.74
C TRP A 196 -7.08 -9.85 1.53
N ARG A 197 -8.13 -9.03 1.68
CA ARG A 197 -9.51 -9.45 1.44
C ARG A 197 -9.73 -9.86 -0.02
N LYS A 198 -9.20 -9.10 -0.98
CA LYS A 198 -9.28 -9.40 -2.41
C LYS A 198 -8.61 -10.73 -2.74
N HIS A 199 -7.44 -11.00 -2.16
CA HIS A 199 -6.73 -12.27 -2.30
C HIS A 199 -7.61 -13.47 -1.85
N ARG A 200 -8.23 -13.38 -0.67
CA ARG A 200 -9.13 -14.45 -0.17
C ARG A 200 -10.35 -14.68 -1.05
N GLN A 201 -10.92 -13.61 -1.62
CA GLN A 201 -12.06 -13.72 -2.55
C GLN A 201 -11.68 -14.46 -3.84
N LEU A 202 -10.51 -14.19 -4.41
CA LEU A 202 -10.06 -14.83 -5.64
C LEU A 202 -9.75 -16.32 -5.44
N GLN A 203 -9.24 -16.70 -4.27
CA GLN A 203 -9.08 -18.11 -3.90
C GLN A 203 -10.43 -18.84 -3.79
N SER A 204 -11.42 -18.18 -3.18
CA SER A 204 -12.77 -18.74 -3.03
C SER A 204 -13.47 -18.99 -4.38
N GLN A 205 -13.21 -18.16 -5.39
CA GLN A 205 -13.75 -18.37 -6.74
C GLN A 205 -13.09 -19.54 -7.47
N SER A 206 -11.80 -19.75 -7.23
CA SER A 206 -11.01 -20.81 -7.85
C SER A 206 -11.44 -22.20 -7.37
N SER A 207 -11.88 -22.33 -6.12
CA SER A 207 -12.35 -23.60 -5.55
C SER A 207 -13.75 -24.01 -6.03
N VAL A 208 -14.67 -23.06 -6.20
CA VAL A 208 -16.05 -23.34 -6.64
C VAL A 208 -16.13 -23.70 -8.13
N GLY A 209 -15.31 -23.07 -8.97
CA GLY A 209 -15.29 -23.32 -10.42
C GLY A 209 -14.77 -24.70 -10.83
N GLY A 210 -13.96 -25.35 -9.98
CA GLY A 210 -13.37 -26.65 -10.27
C GLY A 210 -14.28 -27.85 -10.00
N SER A 211 -15.22 -27.72 -9.04
CA SER A 211 -15.99 -28.88 -8.54
C SER A 211 -17.21 -29.23 -9.41
N ASN A 212 -17.80 -28.25 -10.11
CA ASN A 212 -19.08 -28.46 -10.79
C ASN A 212 -19.00 -28.98 -12.24
N ARG A 213 -17.79 -29.24 -12.78
CA ARG A 213 -17.62 -29.69 -14.17
C ARG A 213 -17.68 -31.20 -14.35
N ASN A 214 -17.66 -31.99 -13.27
CA ASN A 214 -17.60 -33.45 -13.36
C ASN A 214 -18.85 -34.17 -12.86
N ASN A 215 -19.90 -33.45 -12.45
CA ASN A 215 -21.07 -34.08 -11.82
C ASN A 215 -22.30 -34.21 -12.73
N ASN A 216 -22.14 -34.01 -14.05
CA ASN A 216 -23.30 -33.99 -14.96
C ASN A 216 -23.52 -35.28 -15.75
N ASN A 217 -22.89 -36.41 -15.39
CA ASN A 217 -23.01 -37.61 -16.23
C ASN A 217 -23.57 -38.89 -15.61
N ASN A 218 -23.81 -39.02 -14.30
CA ASN A 218 -24.37 -40.27 -13.79
C ASN A 218 -25.32 -40.04 -12.60
N ASN A 219 -26.62 -39.97 -12.88
CA ASN A 219 -27.64 -40.86 -12.30
C ASN A 219 -29.02 -40.22 -12.22
N LYS A 220 -29.83 -40.59 -13.21
CA LYS A 220 -31.27 -40.75 -13.04
C LYS A 220 -31.49 -42.10 -12.34
N THR A 221 -31.38 -42.16 -11.03
CA THR A 221 -31.88 -43.31 -10.25
C THR A 221 -32.32 -42.87 -8.86
N HIS A 222 -33.61 -43.08 -8.61
CA HIS A 222 -34.30 -42.95 -7.34
C HIS A 222 -33.53 -43.59 -6.16
N SER A 223 -33.41 -42.87 -5.05
CA SER A 223 -33.60 -43.49 -3.73
C SER A 223 -34.01 -42.44 -2.70
N ASN A 224 -35.10 -42.75 -1.98
CA ASN A 224 -35.50 -42.10 -0.73
C ASN A 224 -34.52 -42.55 0.36
N GLY A 225 -33.73 -41.63 0.90
CA GLY A 225 -32.78 -41.93 1.98
C GLY A 225 -32.53 -40.68 2.83
N THR A 226 -33.01 -40.76 4.07
CA THR A 226 -32.89 -39.85 5.22
C THR A 226 -31.68 -38.90 5.25
N ASN A 227 -32.00 -37.60 5.34
CA ASN A 227 -31.10 -36.46 5.54
C ASN A 227 -30.75 -36.26 7.03
N GLU A 228 -29.73 -36.93 7.54
CA GLU A 228 -29.06 -36.53 8.79
C GLU A 228 -27.58 -36.89 8.70
N ASN A 229 -26.76 -35.97 8.16
CA ASN A 229 -25.31 -35.85 8.41
C ASN A 229 -24.68 -34.73 7.54
N LEU A 230 -25.35 -33.57 7.46
CA LEU A 230 -24.77 -32.37 6.84
C LEU A 230 -24.16 -31.48 7.92
N VAL A 231 -23.27 -32.04 8.74
CA VAL A 231 -22.60 -31.34 9.83
C VAL A 231 -21.10 -31.26 9.52
N SER A 232 -20.68 -30.04 9.17
CA SER A 232 -19.37 -29.45 9.47
C SER A 232 -18.08 -30.08 8.91
N THR A 233 -17.94 -30.19 7.59
CA THR A 233 -16.63 -30.32 6.90
C THR A 233 -16.15 -29.00 6.29
N ALA A 234 -16.41 -27.86 6.95
CA ALA A 234 -15.92 -26.54 6.53
C ALA A 234 -14.49 -26.21 7.03
N SER A 235 -13.82 -27.11 7.75
CA SER A 235 -12.66 -26.75 8.60
C SER A 235 -11.26 -26.99 8.00
N SER A 236 -11.09 -27.47 6.75
CA SER A 236 -9.74 -27.89 6.28
C SER A 236 -9.13 -27.08 5.12
N ASN A 237 -9.82 -26.10 4.53
CA ASN A 237 -9.30 -25.40 3.34
C ASN A 237 -8.40 -24.19 3.63
N THR A 238 -8.26 -23.75 4.87
CA THR A 238 -7.41 -22.58 5.20
C THR A 238 -5.92 -22.81 4.97
N LYS A 239 -5.47 -24.07 4.95
CA LYS A 239 -4.04 -24.42 4.83
C LYS A 239 -3.43 -24.05 3.48
N GLY A 240 -4.24 -24.05 2.41
CA GLY A 240 -3.77 -23.69 1.06
C GLY A 240 -3.67 -22.18 0.83
N ASP A 241 -4.47 -21.42 1.57
CA ASP A 241 -4.63 -19.98 1.32
C ASP A 241 -3.35 -19.20 1.70
N ASP A 242 -2.79 -19.52 2.86
CA ASP A 242 -1.59 -18.86 3.39
C ASP A 242 -0.33 -19.22 2.58
N GLU A 243 -0.24 -20.45 2.06
CA GLU A 243 0.90 -20.91 1.26
C GLU A 243 1.07 -20.09 -0.02
N ALA A 244 -0.04 -19.66 -0.62
CA ALA A 244 -0.01 -18.84 -1.81
C ALA A 244 0.49 -17.42 -1.52
N LEU A 245 0.08 -16.82 -0.39
CA LEU A 245 0.51 -15.49 0.03
C LEU A 245 2.02 -15.46 0.32
N PHE A 246 2.52 -16.50 0.99
CA PHE A 246 3.94 -16.64 1.32
C PHE A 246 4.70 -17.44 0.25
N ALA A 247 4.24 -17.50 -0.99
CA ALA A 247 4.95 -18.17 -2.08
C ALA A 247 6.33 -17.53 -2.35
N TRP A 248 7.34 -18.31 -2.74
CA TRP A 248 8.70 -17.78 -2.94
C TRP A 248 8.76 -16.65 -3.97
N PRO A 249 8.07 -16.74 -5.12
CA PRO A 249 8.02 -15.63 -6.07
C PRO A 249 7.40 -14.35 -5.48
N VAL A 250 6.41 -14.49 -4.59
CA VAL A 250 5.75 -13.35 -3.94
C VAL A 250 6.69 -12.69 -2.95
N ILE A 251 7.36 -13.47 -2.10
CA ILE A 251 8.35 -12.97 -1.13
C ILE A 251 9.50 -12.25 -1.86
N LEU A 252 10.08 -12.89 -2.88
CA LEU A 252 11.20 -12.32 -3.64
C LEU A 252 10.80 -11.06 -4.41
N ALA A 253 9.61 -11.05 -5.03
CA ALA A 253 9.15 -9.89 -5.77
C ALA A 253 8.81 -8.71 -4.86
N SER A 254 8.14 -8.95 -3.72
CA SER A 254 7.81 -7.89 -2.76
C SER A 254 9.07 -7.28 -2.13
N TYR A 255 10.01 -8.11 -1.66
CA TYR A 255 11.29 -7.61 -1.14
C TYR A 255 12.15 -6.96 -2.23
N GLY A 256 12.25 -7.58 -3.40
CA GLY A 256 13.00 -7.06 -4.54
C GLY A 256 12.46 -5.71 -5.01
N TYR A 257 11.14 -5.53 -5.04
CA TYR A 257 10.49 -4.25 -5.36
C TYR A 257 10.92 -3.14 -4.39
N SER A 258 10.95 -3.43 -3.09
CA SER A 258 11.47 -2.50 -2.07
C SER A 258 12.95 -2.16 -2.26
N ARG A 259 13.79 -3.14 -2.62
CA ARG A 259 15.22 -2.91 -2.85
C ARG A 259 15.51 -2.15 -4.15
N VAL A 260 14.79 -2.43 -5.23
CA VAL A 260 14.91 -1.69 -6.50
C VAL A 260 14.56 -0.22 -6.30
N TRP A 261 13.51 0.05 -5.52
CA TRP A 261 13.19 1.42 -5.10
C TRP A 261 14.37 2.07 -4.36
N SER A 262 14.94 1.38 -3.38
CA SER A 262 16.05 1.88 -2.57
C SER A 262 17.26 2.23 -3.44
N LEU A 263 17.57 1.39 -4.42
CA LEU A 263 18.63 1.62 -5.40
C LEU A 263 18.37 2.85 -6.26
N PHE A 264 17.18 2.93 -6.87
CA PHE A 264 16.84 4.03 -7.79
C PHE A 264 16.88 5.38 -7.08
N HIS A 265 16.31 5.46 -5.87
CA HIS A 265 16.32 6.70 -5.11
C HIS A 265 17.71 7.09 -4.59
N THR A 266 18.53 6.11 -4.15
CA THR A 266 19.92 6.42 -3.76
C THR A 266 20.71 6.93 -4.96
N TYR A 267 20.53 6.31 -6.13
CA TYR A 267 21.21 6.74 -7.35
C TYR A 267 20.77 8.13 -7.80
N HIS A 268 19.46 8.41 -7.78
CA HIS A 268 18.92 9.71 -8.14
C HIS A 268 19.45 10.84 -7.23
N ASN A 269 19.54 10.59 -5.92
CA ASN A 269 19.91 11.63 -4.96
C ASN A 269 21.43 11.78 -4.80
N HIS A 270 22.19 10.68 -4.83
CA HIS A 270 23.62 10.69 -4.51
C HIS A 270 24.53 10.32 -5.69
N GLY A 271 23.97 9.95 -6.85
CA GLY A 271 24.74 9.41 -7.97
C GLY A 271 25.35 8.02 -7.69
N ALA A 272 24.97 7.36 -6.59
CA ALA A 272 25.53 6.08 -6.15
C ALA A 272 24.44 5.02 -5.98
N CYS A 273 24.75 3.77 -6.35
CA CYS A 273 23.85 2.64 -6.15
C CYS A 273 24.06 2.03 -4.75
N SER A 274 23.04 2.05 -3.90
CA SER A 274 23.03 1.33 -2.62
C SER A 274 21.79 0.45 -2.48
N TRP A 275 21.99 -0.79 -2.02
CA TRP A 275 20.91 -1.73 -1.70
C TRP A 275 20.11 -1.32 -0.47
N PHE A 276 20.69 -0.46 0.35
CA PHE A 276 20.05 0.17 1.50
C PHE A 276 19.86 1.64 1.20
N TYR A 277 18.62 2.10 1.29
CA TYR A 277 18.34 3.51 1.11
C TYR A 277 18.91 4.29 2.30
N VAL A 278 19.85 5.18 2.00
CA VAL A 278 20.43 6.14 2.95
C VAL A 278 20.11 7.52 2.40
N GLY A 279 18.85 7.94 2.54
CA GLY A 279 18.39 9.19 1.93
C GLY A 279 18.34 10.35 2.90
N PHE A 280 19.23 11.32 2.69
CA PHE A 280 19.21 12.66 3.29
C PHE A 280 18.27 13.64 2.58
N ASP A 281 17.70 13.28 1.43
CA ASP A 281 17.11 14.26 0.48
C ASP A 281 15.57 14.24 0.39
N VAL A 282 14.95 13.10 0.70
CA VAL A 282 13.46 13.04 0.71
C VAL A 282 12.92 13.64 2.00
N TYR A 283 13.75 13.63 3.02
CA TYR A 283 13.47 14.11 4.34
C TYR A 283 14.60 15.08 4.64
N VAL A 284 14.34 16.37 4.84
CA VAL A 284 15.38 17.28 5.35
C VAL A 284 15.62 16.85 6.80
N LEU A 285 16.50 15.86 6.97
CA LEU A 285 16.77 15.23 8.25
C LEU A 285 18.18 15.58 8.65
N ASP A 286 18.26 16.25 9.78
CA ASP A 286 19.52 16.37 10.52
C ASP A 286 19.95 15.02 11.12
N ASP A 287 19.05 14.02 11.16
CA ASP A 287 19.25 12.73 11.81
C ASP A 287 18.50 11.57 11.10
N LEU A 288 19.23 10.52 10.74
CA LEU A 288 18.73 9.32 10.07
C LEU A 288 18.28 8.21 11.03
N ASP A 289 18.52 8.36 12.34
CA ASP A 289 18.40 7.28 13.33
C ASP A 289 17.00 6.64 13.35
N ALA A 290 15.94 7.43 13.30
CA ALA A 290 14.57 6.92 13.32
C ALA A 290 14.22 6.07 12.08
N TRP A 291 14.84 6.35 10.93
CA TRP A 291 14.56 5.65 9.68
C TRP A 291 15.31 4.33 9.55
N TYR A 292 16.49 4.22 10.17
CA TYR A 292 17.19 2.94 10.26
C TYR A 292 16.33 1.88 10.94
N VAL A 293 15.56 2.26 11.95
CA VAL A 293 14.64 1.34 12.63
C VAL A 293 13.53 0.86 11.71
N ALA A 294 12.97 1.73 10.86
CA ALA A 294 11.97 1.33 9.87
C ALA A 294 12.52 0.29 8.89
N TYR A 295 13.74 0.50 8.36
CA TYR A 295 14.40 -0.45 7.45
C TYR A 295 14.82 -1.76 8.14
N ALA A 296 15.27 -1.67 9.38
CA ALA A 296 15.57 -2.84 10.19
C ALA A 296 14.31 -3.68 10.41
N MET A 297 13.19 -3.05 10.75
CA MET A 297 11.91 -3.74 10.94
C MET A 297 11.40 -4.38 9.65
N GLU A 298 11.52 -3.70 8.52
CA GLU A 298 11.20 -4.28 7.21
C GLU A 298 12.04 -5.54 6.95
N SER A 299 13.35 -5.47 7.18
CA SER A 299 14.28 -6.60 6.99
C SER A 299 13.95 -7.76 7.93
N LEU A 300 13.68 -7.46 9.20
CA LEU A 300 13.26 -8.45 10.20
C LEU A 300 11.96 -9.15 9.81
N PHE A 301 10.99 -8.42 9.26
CA PHE A 301 9.75 -8.99 8.76
C PHE A 301 9.99 -10.01 7.64
N TYR A 302 10.77 -9.66 6.61
CA TYR A 302 11.08 -10.58 5.52
C TYR A 302 11.94 -11.77 5.96
N VAL A 303 12.95 -11.55 6.80
CA VAL A 303 13.76 -12.63 7.38
C VAL A 303 12.86 -13.60 8.17
N SER A 304 11.91 -13.09 8.95
CA SER A 304 10.97 -13.92 9.71
C SER A 304 10.10 -14.80 8.80
N ILE A 305 9.60 -14.25 7.69
CA ILE A 305 8.83 -15.02 6.69
C ILE A 305 9.71 -16.12 6.06
N VAL A 306 10.95 -15.80 5.70
CA VAL A 306 11.90 -16.75 5.11
C VAL A 306 12.20 -17.90 6.08
N ILE A 307 12.51 -17.59 7.35
CA ILE A 307 12.78 -18.60 8.39
C ILE A 307 11.56 -19.51 8.57
N TRP A 308 10.37 -18.91 8.71
CA TRP A 308 9.12 -19.66 8.84
C TRP A 308 8.90 -20.62 7.67
N LYS A 309 9.11 -20.15 6.43
CA LYS A 309 8.92 -20.94 5.23
C LYS A 309 9.92 -22.09 5.09
N LEU A 310 11.19 -21.84 5.40
CA LEU A 310 12.22 -22.87 5.45
C LEU A 310 11.88 -23.93 6.51
N GLY A 311 11.39 -23.50 7.69
CA GLY A 311 10.92 -24.39 8.74
C GLY A 311 9.79 -25.32 8.28
N LYS A 312 8.78 -24.82 7.57
CA LYS A 312 7.70 -25.66 7.00
C LYS A 312 8.22 -26.65 5.95
N SER A 313 9.16 -26.21 5.11
CA SER A 313 9.77 -27.05 4.06
C SER A 313 10.54 -28.21 4.69
N LEU A 314 11.32 -27.94 5.74
CA LEU A 314 12.05 -28.95 6.51
C LEU A 314 11.11 -29.92 7.23
N ALA A 315 10.00 -29.45 7.81
CA ALA A 315 9.01 -30.32 8.44
C ALA A 315 8.35 -31.26 7.41
N SER A 316 8.00 -30.76 6.23
CA SER A 316 7.42 -31.57 5.15
C SER A 316 8.37 -32.65 4.65
N LEU A 317 9.69 -32.35 4.58
CA LEU A 317 10.70 -33.34 4.19
C LEU A 317 10.77 -34.50 5.18
N LYS A 318 10.67 -34.23 6.48
CA LYS A 318 10.69 -35.28 7.53
C LYS A 318 9.50 -36.23 7.42
N THR A 319 8.29 -35.72 7.15
CA THR A 319 7.08 -36.55 7.03
C THR A 319 7.14 -37.50 5.82
N THR A 320 7.70 -37.04 4.70
CA THR A 320 7.83 -37.87 3.49
C THR A 320 8.77 -39.06 3.71
N THR A 321 9.90 -38.85 4.39
CA THR A 321 10.86 -39.92 4.69
C THR A 321 10.28 -41.02 5.56
N THR A 322 9.42 -40.68 6.54
CA THR A 322 8.79 -41.67 7.43
C THR A 322 7.74 -42.52 6.69
N THR A 323 7.08 -41.99 5.67
CA THR A 323 5.97 -42.68 4.98
C THR A 323 6.46 -43.64 3.89
N GLN A 324 7.70 -43.50 3.41
CA GLN A 324 8.25 -44.31 2.33
C GLN A 324 9.09 -45.52 2.78
N ILE A 325 9.16 -45.83 4.07
CA ILE A 325 9.69 -47.13 4.49
C ILE A 325 8.52 -48.11 4.39
N PRO A 326 8.41 -48.92 3.32
CA PRO A 326 7.37 -49.94 3.26
C PRO A 326 7.51 -50.83 4.50
N PRO A 327 6.40 -51.19 5.18
CA PRO A 327 6.48 -52.12 6.29
C PRO A 327 7.19 -53.37 5.78
N SER A 328 8.34 -53.69 6.37
CA SER A 328 9.07 -54.91 6.02
C SER A 328 8.09 -56.06 6.21
N THR A 329 7.71 -56.72 5.12
CA THR A 329 6.99 -57.98 5.17
C THR A 329 7.94 -59.02 5.71
N THR A 330 8.11 -59.02 7.04
CA THR A 330 8.76 -60.11 7.76
C THR A 330 7.80 -61.28 7.63
N LYS A 331 8.05 -62.13 6.63
CA LYS A 331 7.44 -63.45 6.59
C LYS A 331 7.95 -64.20 7.82
N ALA A 332 7.07 -64.44 8.78
CA ALA A 332 7.31 -65.42 9.81
C ALA A 332 7.42 -66.79 9.13
N CYS A 333 8.58 -67.42 9.23
CA CYS A 333 8.78 -68.84 8.95
C CYS A 333 8.48 -69.64 10.22
#